data_AF-A0A2I0N7S2-F1
#
_entry.id   AF-A0A2I0N7S2-F1
#
_cell.length_a   1.000
_cell.length_b   1.000
_cell.length_c   1.000
_cell.angle_alpha   90.00
_cell.angle_beta   90.00
_cell.angle_gamma   90.00
#
_symmetry.space_group_name_H-M   'P 1'
#
loop_
_entity.id
_entity.type
_entity.pdbx_description
1 polymer ?
#
loop_
_entity_poly.entity_id
_entity_poly.type
_entity_poly.pdbx_seq_one_letter_code
_entity_poly.pdbx_strand_id
1 'polypeptide(L)'
;MSDVFKEMEKQLALQHKMGSKIIRSSQFNRDLFDKLKEECPNLNEDELIRLFSSAGAGTKNVDAAIIAAAHMIEYNSRHPYVDNAYWFERFLPKAADPKKILGNSEVYAGLVGVISETESEFDDPEVAPTEKLRKRVAAYLKSCKM
;
A
#
# COMPACT_ATOMS: atom_id res chain seq x y z
N MET A 1 -21.10 -14.78 -19.99
CA MET A 1 -19.82 -14.14 -19.66
C MET A 1 -19.68 -12.91 -20.55
N SER A 2 -19.65 -11.71 -19.97
CA SER A 2 -19.67 -10.45 -20.73
C SER A 2 -18.39 -10.24 -21.52
N ASP A 3 -18.46 -9.50 -22.63
CA ASP A 3 -17.32 -9.23 -23.51
C ASP A 3 -16.15 -8.51 -22.80
N VAL A 4 -16.42 -7.85 -21.66
CA VAL A 4 -15.42 -7.25 -20.77
C VAL A 4 -14.46 -8.29 -20.18
N PHE A 5 -14.96 -9.46 -19.75
CA PHE A 5 -14.11 -10.51 -19.19
C PHE A 5 -13.16 -11.08 -20.25
N LYS A 6 -13.65 -11.30 -21.46
CA LYS A 6 -12.84 -11.79 -22.59
C LYS A 6 -11.73 -10.81 -22.96
N GLU A 7 -12.01 -9.51 -22.89
CA GLU A 7 -11.02 -8.48 -23.21
C GLU A 7 -9.96 -8.36 -22.11
N MET A 8 -10.36 -8.45 -20.83
CA MET A 8 -9.42 -8.52 -19.72
C MET A 8 -8.47 -9.72 -19.84
N GLU A 9 -9.00 -10.92 -20.12
CA GLU A 9 -8.18 -12.13 -20.28
C GLU A 9 -7.15 -11.97 -21.40
N LYS A 10 -7.54 -11.38 -22.54
CA LYS A 10 -6.62 -11.08 -23.64
C LYS A 10 -5.52 -10.10 -23.23
N GLN A 11 -5.87 -9.06 -22.49
CA GLN A 11 -4.88 -8.09 -22.00
C GLN A 11 -3.88 -8.74 -21.04
N LEU A 12 -4.35 -9.56 -20.09
CA LEU A 12 -3.48 -10.29 -19.17
C LEU A 12 -2.55 -11.26 -19.91
N ALA A 13 -3.07 -11.98 -20.91
CA ALA A 13 -2.26 -12.87 -21.73
C ALA A 13 -1.19 -12.12 -22.56
N LEU A 14 -1.55 -10.93 -23.09
CA LEU A 14 -0.61 -10.08 -23.81
C LEU A 14 0.50 -9.56 -22.89
N GLN A 15 0.14 -9.07 -21.70
CA GLN A 15 1.10 -8.62 -20.68
C GLN A 15 2.05 -9.75 -20.30
N HIS A 16 1.52 -10.94 -20.02
CA HIS A 16 2.35 -12.09 -19.69
C HIS A 16 3.35 -12.43 -20.81
N LYS A 17 2.89 -12.47 -22.06
CA LYS A 17 3.73 -12.73 -23.23
C LYS A 17 4.83 -11.67 -23.40
N MET A 18 4.49 -10.39 -23.21
CA MET A 18 5.44 -9.29 -23.32
C MET A 18 6.46 -9.30 -22.19
N GLY A 19 6.01 -9.51 -20.95
CA GLY A 19 6.88 -9.63 -19.77
C GLY A 19 7.86 -10.78 -19.93
N SER A 20 7.39 -11.95 -20.36
CA SER A 20 8.25 -13.11 -20.68
C SER A 20 9.32 -12.78 -21.72
N LYS A 21 8.96 -11.98 -22.75
CA LYS A 21 9.91 -11.55 -23.78
C LYS A 21 10.96 -10.60 -23.22
N ILE A 22 10.57 -9.68 -22.34
CA ILE A 22 11.46 -8.71 -21.70
C ILE A 22 12.42 -9.42 -20.74
N ILE A 23 11.94 -10.35 -19.93
CA ILE A 23 12.79 -11.17 -19.04
C ILE A 23 13.88 -11.88 -19.85
N ARG A 24 13.54 -12.45 -21.00
CA ARG A 24 14.49 -13.18 -21.85
C ARG A 24 15.43 -12.28 -22.66
N SER A 25 15.17 -10.98 -22.75
CA SER A 25 15.90 -10.09 -23.66
C SER A 25 17.33 -9.77 -23.20
N SER A 26 17.62 -9.87 -21.89
CA SER A 26 18.93 -9.57 -21.32
C SER A 26 19.25 -10.47 -20.13
N GLN A 27 20.54 -10.61 -19.80
CA GLN A 27 20.94 -11.32 -18.58
C GLN A 27 20.47 -10.58 -17.32
N PHE A 28 20.59 -9.25 -17.33
CA PHE A 28 20.14 -8.40 -16.24
C PHE A 28 18.66 -8.62 -15.88
N ASN A 29 17.77 -8.72 -16.87
CA ASN A 29 16.34 -8.94 -16.60
C ASN A 29 16.07 -10.35 -16.02
N ARG A 30 16.86 -11.35 -16.42
CA ARG A 30 16.80 -12.70 -15.82
C ARG A 30 17.25 -12.66 -14.36
N ASP A 31 18.40 -12.04 -14.10
CA ASP A 31 18.94 -11.92 -12.74
C ASP A 31 17.98 -11.15 -11.82
N LEU A 32 17.35 -10.07 -12.32
CA LEU A 32 16.34 -9.32 -11.59
C LEU A 32 15.09 -10.16 -11.31
N PHE A 33 14.62 -10.95 -12.28
CA PHE A 33 13.48 -11.83 -12.10
C PHE A 33 13.75 -12.91 -11.05
N ASP A 34 14.90 -13.58 -11.15
CA ASP A 34 15.31 -14.63 -10.21
C ASP A 34 15.46 -14.05 -8.79
N LYS A 35 16.09 -12.88 -8.66
CA LYS A 35 16.21 -12.17 -7.38
C LYS A 35 14.86 -11.81 -6.77
N LEU A 36 13.94 -11.27 -7.56
CA LEU A 36 12.61 -10.91 -7.06
C LEU A 36 11.77 -12.15 -6.70
N LYS A 37 11.97 -13.28 -7.38
CA LYS A 37 11.35 -14.55 -7.02
C LYS A 37 11.83 -15.06 -5.66
N GLU A 38 13.10 -14.83 -5.32
CA GLU A 38 13.66 -15.15 -4.00
C GLU A 38 13.20 -14.16 -2.91
N GLU A 39 13.20 -12.86 -3.20
CA GLU A 39 12.86 -11.80 -2.24
C GLU A 39 11.35 -11.69 -1.97
N CYS A 40 10.50 -12.05 -2.94
CA CYS A 40 9.04 -11.92 -2.90
C CYS A 40 8.34 -13.28 -3.05
N PRO A 41 8.49 -14.21 -2.08
CA PRO A 41 7.96 -15.57 -2.21
C PRO A 41 6.44 -15.66 -2.24
N ASN A 42 5.72 -14.61 -1.80
CA ASN A 42 4.25 -14.58 -1.84
C ASN A 42 3.71 -13.97 -3.13
N LEU A 43 4.56 -13.42 -4.00
CA LEU A 43 4.16 -12.90 -5.30
C LEU A 43 4.04 -14.04 -6.31
N ASN A 44 2.87 -14.16 -6.95
CA ASN A 44 2.65 -15.15 -8.00
C ASN A 44 3.60 -14.89 -9.19
N GLU A 45 4.18 -15.96 -9.73
CA GLU A 45 5.09 -15.90 -10.87
C GLU A 45 4.49 -15.21 -12.11
N ASP A 46 3.25 -15.52 -12.48
CA ASP A 46 2.54 -14.88 -13.60
C ASP A 46 2.39 -13.38 -13.38
N GLU A 47 2.17 -12.97 -12.13
CA GLU A 47 2.03 -11.57 -11.75
C GLU A 47 3.39 -10.85 -11.80
N LEU A 48 4.45 -11.48 -11.30
CA LEU A 48 5.83 -11.00 -11.45
C LEU A 48 6.21 -10.85 -12.92
N ILE A 49 5.87 -11.83 -13.78
CA ILE A 49 6.12 -11.74 -15.23
C ILE A 49 5.40 -10.53 -15.82
N ARG A 50 4.14 -10.28 -15.45
CA ARG A 50 3.38 -9.13 -15.96
C ARG A 50 4.00 -7.78 -15.56
N LEU A 51 4.67 -7.66 -14.40
CA LEU A 51 5.35 -6.43 -13.98
C LEU A 51 6.43 -5.98 -14.98
N PHE A 52 7.11 -6.92 -15.62
CA PHE A 52 8.10 -6.60 -16.66
C PHE A 52 7.47 -6.01 -17.92
N SER A 53 6.17 -6.24 -18.17
CA SER A 53 5.46 -5.69 -19.32
C SER A 53 4.87 -4.29 -19.10
N SER A 54 4.56 -3.95 -17.85
CA SER A 54 3.91 -2.70 -17.46
C SER A 54 4.90 -1.56 -17.21
N ALA A 55 6.16 -1.87 -16.94
CA ALA A 55 7.22 -0.88 -16.79
C ALA A 55 7.63 -0.33 -18.17
N GLY A 56 7.16 0.90 -18.43
CA GLY A 56 7.00 1.50 -19.75
C GLY A 56 8.20 1.40 -20.70
N ALA A 57 7.88 1.00 -21.93
CA ALA A 57 8.73 1.19 -23.10
C ALA A 57 9.23 2.66 -23.15
N GLY A 58 10.50 2.88 -22.78
CA GLY A 58 11.20 4.15 -22.98
C GLY A 58 11.59 4.98 -21.73
N THR A 59 11.37 4.50 -20.50
CA THR A 59 11.77 5.26 -19.29
C THR A 59 13.08 4.76 -18.69
N LYS A 60 13.94 5.65 -18.19
CA LYS A 60 15.26 5.30 -17.62
C LYS A 60 15.20 4.58 -16.26
N ASN A 61 14.01 4.33 -15.71
CA ASN A 61 13.78 3.81 -14.35
C ASN A 61 12.84 2.60 -14.28
N VAL A 62 12.73 1.81 -15.36
CA VAL A 62 11.89 0.59 -15.44
C VAL A 62 12.19 -0.35 -14.26
N ASP A 63 13.46 -0.54 -13.93
CA ASP A 63 13.88 -1.52 -12.92
C ASP A 63 13.44 -1.14 -11.51
N ALA A 64 13.56 0.14 -11.16
CA ALA A 64 13.13 0.64 -9.85
C ALA A 64 11.60 0.49 -9.67
N ALA A 65 10.83 0.70 -10.75
CA ALA A 65 9.39 0.50 -10.72
C ALA A 65 9.02 -0.97 -10.53
N ILE A 66 9.71 -1.89 -11.21
CA ILE A 66 9.49 -3.35 -11.06
C ILE A 66 9.83 -3.78 -9.62
N ILE A 67 10.97 -3.35 -9.08
CA ILE A 67 11.41 -3.68 -7.72
C ILE A 67 10.39 -3.16 -6.70
N ALA A 68 10.00 -1.88 -6.81
CA ALA A 68 9.03 -1.27 -5.89
C ALA A 68 7.68 -1.98 -5.94
N ALA A 69 7.19 -2.30 -7.15
CA ALA A 69 5.91 -3.00 -7.31
C ALA A 69 5.95 -4.41 -6.71
N ALA A 70 7.01 -5.18 -6.97
CA ALA A 70 7.16 -6.53 -6.43
C ALA A 70 7.21 -6.51 -4.89
N HIS A 71 8.05 -5.65 -4.31
CA HIS A 71 8.19 -5.50 -2.86
C HIS A 71 6.90 -4.98 -2.20
N MET A 72 6.15 -4.12 -2.88
CA MET A 72 4.85 -3.66 -2.39
C MET A 72 3.83 -4.79 -2.35
N ILE A 73 3.75 -5.64 -3.38
CA ILE A 73 2.83 -6.79 -3.38
C ILE A 73 3.22 -7.78 -2.28
N GLU A 74 4.51 -8.06 -2.11
CA GLU A 74 5.04 -8.89 -1.03
C GLU A 74 4.77 -8.28 0.36
N TYR A 75 4.90 -6.97 0.50
CA TYR A 75 4.57 -6.29 1.75
C TYR A 75 3.07 -6.43 2.06
N ASN A 76 2.20 -6.19 1.07
CA ASN A 76 0.75 -6.23 1.23
C ASN A 76 0.21 -7.64 1.47
N SER A 77 0.86 -8.68 0.94
CA SER A 77 0.48 -10.08 1.24
C SER A 77 0.72 -10.43 2.71
N ARG A 78 1.78 -9.88 3.31
CA ARG A 78 2.11 -10.04 4.74
C ARG A 78 1.43 -9.02 5.66
N HIS A 79 0.96 -7.91 5.10
CA HIS A 79 0.29 -6.83 5.81
C HIS A 79 -1.02 -6.51 5.07
N PRO A 80 -2.00 -7.43 5.08
CA PRO A 80 -3.26 -7.20 4.38
C PRO A 80 -3.88 -5.91 4.92
N TYR A 81 -4.24 -5.02 4.00
CA TYR A 81 -4.92 -3.79 4.35
C TYR A 81 -6.21 -4.14 5.11
N VAL A 82 -6.30 -3.66 6.35
CA VAL A 82 -7.49 -3.83 7.18
C VAL A 82 -8.33 -2.58 7.00
N ASP A 83 -9.52 -2.78 6.44
CA ASP A 83 -10.41 -1.69 6.12
C ASP A 83 -10.74 -0.86 7.38
N ASN A 84 -10.43 0.43 7.34
CA ASN A 84 -10.56 1.36 8.47
C ASN A 84 -9.63 1.08 9.69
N ALA A 85 -8.49 0.42 9.50
CA ALA A 85 -7.43 0.38 10.51
C ALA A 85 -6.55 1.62 10.39
N TYR A 86 -6.58 2.47 11.41
CA TYR A 86 -5.78 3.69 11.43
C TYR A 86 -4.49 3.50 12.21
N TRP A 87 -3.40 4.12 11.75
CA TRP A 87 -2.08 3.98 12.35
C TRP A 87 -2.08 4.34 13.86
N PHE A 88 -2.87 5.35 14.27
CA PHE A 88 -2.96 5.75 15.67
C PHE A 88 -3.53 4.65 16.58
N GLU A 89 -4.38 3.73 16.06
CA GLU A 89 -4.92 2.60 16.83
C GLU A 89 -3.82 1.60 17.24
N ARG A 90 -2.68 1.61 16.52
CA ARG A 90 -1.52 0.73 16.73
C ARG A 90 -0.31 1.44 17.35
N PHE A 91 -0.13 2.73 17.06
CA PHE A 91 1.09 3.47 17.38
C PHE A 91 0.92 4.57 18.44
N LEU A 92 -0.30 4.87 18.90
CA LEU A 92 -0.44 5.65 20.14
C LEU A 92 0.34 4.93 21.25
N PRO A 93 1.31 5.58 21.91
CA PRO A 93 2.12 4.92 22.92
C PRO A 93 1.23 4.31 23.99
N LYS A 94 1.50 3.07 24.43
CA LYS A 94 0.77 2.46 25.57
C LYS A 94 0.85 3.31 26.85
N ALA A 95 1.86 4.18 26.95
CA ALA A 95 2.04 5.16 28.03
C ALA A 95 1.12 6.39 27.92
N ALA A 96 0.52 6.62 26.76
CA ALA A 96 -0.45 7.67 26.53
C ALA A 96 -1.81 7.20 27.07
N ASP A 97 -2.02 7.38 28.37
CA ASP A 97 -3.28 7.03 29.04
C ASP A 97 -4.45 7.78 28.37
N PRO A 98 -5.39 7.08 27.71
CA PRO A 98 -6.52 7.69 27.05
C PRO A 98 -7.35 8.57 28.00
N LYS A 99 -7.39 8.25 29.30
CA LYS A 99 -8.09 9.05 30.32
C LYS A 99 -7.41 10.39 30.56
N LYS A 100 -6.07 10.44 30.52
CA LYS A 100 -5.30 11.70 30.67
C LYS A 100 -5.39 12.56 29.42
N ILE A 101 -5.43 11.96 28.23
CA ILE A 101 -5.62 12.68 26.98
C ILE A 101 -7.04 13.27 26.92
N LEU A 102 -8.08 12.47 27.14
CA LEU A 102 -9.46 12.95 27.10
C LEU A 102 -9.81 13.94 28.22
N GLY A 103 -9.17 13.79 29.39
CA GLY A 103 -9.38 14.67 30.54
C GLY A 103 -8.68 16.02 30.43
N ASN A 104 -7.78 16.20 29.45
CA ASN A 104 -7.06 17.44 29.21
C ASN A 104 -7.38 17.98 27.80
N SER A 105 -8.23 19.01 27.75
CA SER A 105 -8.71 19.60 26.49
C SER A 105 -7.59 20.15 25.60
N GLU A 106 -6.51 20.65 26.18
CA GLU A 106 -5.37 21.21 25.46
C GLU A 106 -4.52 20.11 24.81
N VAL A 107 -4.24 19.03 25.56
CA VAL A 107 -3.53 17.85 25.03
C VAL A 107 -4.35 17.14 23.96
N TYR A 108 -5.67 17.03 24.15
CA TYR A 108 -6.58 16.48 23.15
C TYR A 108 -6.59 17.33 21.86
N ALA A 109 -6.70 18.66 22.00
CA ALA A 109 -6.67 19.56 20.85
C ALA A 109 -5.32 19.51 20.12
N GLY A 110 -4.20 19.43 20.87
CA GLY A 110 -2.87 19.26 20.31
C GLY A 110 -2.69 17.95 19.54
N LEU A 111 -3.20 16.83 20.07
CA LEU A 111 -3.19 15.54 19.37
C LEU A 111 -4.00 15.60 18.08
N VAL A 112 -5.19 16.22 18.12
CA VAL A 112 -6.03 16.42 16.92
C VAL A 112 -5.33 17.34 15.90
N GLY A 113 -4.60 18.35 16.35
CA GLY A 113 -3.81 19.25 15.51
C GLY A 113 -2.71 18.52 14.75
N VAL A 114 -1.85 17.78 15.48
CA VAL A 114 -0.74 17.00 14.88
C VAL A 114 -1.26 16.00 13.84
N ILE A 115 -2.37 15.31 14.15
CA ILE A 115 -3.00 14.40 13.20
C ILE A 115 -3.49 15.15 11.96
N SER A 116 -4.20 16.27 12.14
CA SER A 116 -4.75 17.05 11.01
C SER A 116 -3.65 17.65 10.13
N GLU A 117 -2.53 18.09 10.72
CA GLU A 117 -1.38 18.65 10.01
C GLU A 117 -0.66 17.56 9.21
N THR A 118 -0.42 16.40 9.81
CA THR A 118 0.21 15.25 9.14
C THR A 118 -0.66 14.77 7.97
N GLU A 119 -1.98 14.68 8.16
CA GLU A 119 -2.91 14.32 7.08
C GLU A 119 -2.96 15.38 5.99
N SER A 120 -2.94 16.68 6.33
CA SER A 120 -2.87 17.73 5.31
C SER A 120 -1.57 17.71 4.49
N GLU A 121 -0.48 17.21 5.07
CA GLU A 121 0.82 17.12 4.41
C GLU A 121 0.93 15.88 3.51
N PHE A 122 0.29 14.77 3.90
CA PHE A 122 0.50 13.46 3.26
C PHE A 122 -0.73 12.83 2.59
N ASP A 123 -1.96 13.23 2.92
CA ASP A 123 -3.18 12.68 2.31
C ASP A 123 -3.66 13.49 1.09
N ASP A 124 -4.25 12.77 0.14
CA ASP A 124 -4.94 13.37 -1.00
C ASP A 124 -6.22 14.08 -0.50
N PRO A 125 -6.37 15.40 -0.72
CA PRO A 125 -7.52 16.17 -0.26
C PRO A 125 -8.87 15.68 -0.81
N GLU A 126 -8.87 14.83 -1.85
CA GLU A 126 -10.09 14.25 -2.41
C GLU A 126 -10.57 12.96 -1.70
N VAL A 127 -9.76 12.32 -0.83
CA VAL A 127 -10.01 10.93 -0.41
C VAL A 127 -10.35 10.76 1.09
N ALA A 128 -9.82 11.59 2.00
CA ALA A 128 -10.02 11.38 3.44
C ALA A 128 -10.85 12.52 4.10
N PRO A 129 -12.13 12.30 4.45
CA PRO A 129 -12.86 13.28 5.23
C PRO A 129 -12.36 13.27 6.69
N THR A 130 -11.58 14.29 7.05
CA THR A 130 -11.01 14.61 8.39
C THR A 130 -12.01 14.38 9.54
N GLU A 131 -13.30 14.52 9.27
CA GLU A 131 -14.38 14.32 10.24
C GLU A 131 -14.56 12.84 10.65
N LYS A 132 -14.37 11.90 9.72
CA LYS A 132 -14.53 10.46 9.99
C LYS A 132 -13.41 9.97 10.92
N LEU A 133 -12.18 10.45 10.71
CA LEU A 133 -11.03 10.14 11.56
C LEU A 133 -11.18 10.73 12.96
N ARG A 134 -11.53 12.02 13.07
CA ARG A 134 -11.78 12.67 14.37
C ARG A 134 -12.81 11.92 15.21
N LYS A 135 -13.91 11.48 14.58
CA LYS A 135 -14.92 10.62 15.23
C LYS A 135 -14.35 9.27 15.68
N ARG A 136 -13.43 8.69 14.90
CA ARG A 136 -12.82 7.38 15.18
C ARG A 136 -11.78 7.44 16.31
N VAL A 137 -10.92 8.47 16.33
CA VAL A 137 -9.99 8.74 17.44
C VAL A 137 -10.79 8.91 18.74
N ALA A 138 -11.85 9.73 18.71
CA ALA A 138 -12.72 9.93 19.86
C ALA A 138 -13.42 8.63 20.31
N ALA A 139 -13.83 7.77 19.37
CA ALA A 139 -14.45 6.47 19.67
C ALA A 139 -13.44 5.48 20.27
N TYR A 140 -12.22 5.40 19.73
CA TYR A 140 -11.14 4.55 20.21
C TYR A 140 -10.71 4.94 21.64
N LEU A 141 -10.47 6.23 21.89
CA LEU A 141 -10.13 6.69 23.23
C LEU A 141 -11.25 6.42 24.25
N LYS A 142 -12.51 6.42 23.81
CA LYS A 142 -13.67 6.05 24.63
C LYS A 142 -13.79 4.53 24.85
N SER A 143 -13.43 3.69 23.88
CA SER A 143 -13.50 2.22 24.01
C SER A 143 -12.40 1.65 24.90
N CYS A 144 -11.26 2.34 25.03
CA CYS A 144 -10.23 2.07 26.03
C CYS A 144 -10.67 2.35 27.48
N LYS A 145 -11.94 2.69 27.75
CA LYS A 145 -12.51 2.88 29.10
C LYS A 145 -12.77 1.56 29.86
N MET A 146 -12.52 0.39 29.27
CA MET A 146 -12.57 -0.89 30.01
C MET A 146 -11.33 -1.06 30.89
#